data_AF-A0A9E3X2K4-F1
#
_entry.id   AF-A0A9E3X2K4-F1
#
_cell.length_a   1.000
_cell.length_b   1.000
_cell.length_c   1.000
_cell.angle_alpha   90.00
_cell.angle_beta   90.00
_cell.angle_gamma   90.00
#
_symmetry.space_group_name_H-M   'P 1'
#
loop_
_entity.id
_entity.type
_entity.pdbx_description
1 polymer ?
#
loop_
_entity_poly.entity_id
_entity_poly.type
_entity_poly.pdbx_seq_one_letter_code
_entity_poly.pdbx_strand_id
1 'polypeptide(L)'
;MSEKQEQAQESTKFERRTVAADLVEATPGGNGIGYWILASPMLLFLLWMWVDFIHLLSPLENRFVNVFIGTLIFIGLIILPLGLLAHRLILLFPRIFQNAGWDVQPLEPVREEEMYVVRYQFQARHWANNSWPRAWLRAAQGWVYLEITAIFVGAIVMIPLFFSAVEYGFGQ
;
A
#
# COMPACT_ATOMS: atom_id res chain seq x y z
N MET A 1 18.23 -3.26 56.44
CA MET A 1 18.56 -4.01 55.20
C MET A 1 17.60 -3.70 54.05
N SER A 2 16.81 -2.61 54.11
CA SER A 2 15.83 -2.23 53.08
C SER A 2 16.23 -1.02 52.22
N GLU A 3 17.07 -0.10 52.71
CA GLU A 3 17.41 1.12 51.96
C GLU A 3 18.38 0.90 50.78
N LYS A 4 19.10 -0.23 50.76
CA LYS A 4 20.02 -0.55 49.65
C LYS A 4 19.33 -1.21 48.45
N GLN A 5 18.06 -1.58 48.55
CA GLN A 5 17.32 -2.19 47.43
C GLN A 5 16.47 -1.18 46.65
N GLU A 6 16.09 -0.04 47.25
CA GLU A 6 15.37 1.02 46.52
C GLU A 6 16.26 1.79 45.55
N GLN A 7 17.56 1.93 45.83
CA GLN A 7 18.48 2.68 44.97
C GLN A 7 18.94 1.93 43.70
N ALA A 8 18.63 0.64 43.57
CA ALA A 8 18.99 -0.13 42.38
C ALA A 8 17.92 -0.06 41.26
N GLN A 9 16.79 0.59 41.51
CA GLN A 9 15.63 0.56 40.61
C GLN A 9 15.40 1.87 39.83
N GLU A 10 16.30 2.85 39.97
CA GLU A 10 16.08 4.21 39.44
C GLU A 10 16.82 4.54 38.14
N SER A 11 17.67 3.66 37.58
CA SER A 11 18.59 4.04 36.49
C SER A 11 18.49 3.26 35.17
N THR A 12 17.30 2.84 34.75
CA THR A 12 17.08 2.41 33.36
C THR A 12 15.81 3.01 32.77
N LYS A 13 15.60 4.30 33.02
CA LYS A 13 14.74 5.08 32.13
C LYS A 13 15.49 5.17 30.80
N PHE A 14 15.24 4.22 29.90
CA PHE A 14 15.72 4.27 28.52
C PHE A 14 15.23 5.59 27.92
N GLU A 15 16.06 6.64 27.97
CA GLU A 15 15.81 7.86 27.24
C GLU A 15 15.89 7.51 25.76
N ARG A 16 14.72 7.27 25.16
CA ARG A 16 14.62 7.15 23.71
C ARG A 16 15.01 8.49 23.12
N ARG A 17 16.26 8.56 22.66
CA ARG A 17 16.79 9.68 21.88
C ARG A 17 15.79 10.02 20.79
N THR A 18 15.36 11.28 20.79
CA THR A 18 14.47 11.80 19.75
C THR A 18 15.35 12.44 18.68
N VAL A 19 15.18 12.00 17.43
CA VAL A 19 15.98 12.45 16.29
C VAL A 19 15.08 13.15 15.29
N ALA A 20 15.45 14.34 14.85
CA ALA A 20 14.75 15.04 13.79
C ALA A 20 14.92 14.29 12.47
N ALA A 21 13.81 14.09 11.74
CA ALA A 21 13.84 13.43 10.44
C ALA A 21 12.83 14.06 9.49
N ASP A 22 13.16 13.99 8.21
CA ASP A 22 12.25 14.35 7.14
C ASP A 22 11.60 13.11 6.54
N LEU A 23 10.37 13.28 6.08
CA LEU A 23 9.63 12.25 5.36
C LEU A 23 9.77 12.51 3.86
N VAL A 24 10.49 11.64 3.17
CA VAL A 24 10.63 11.68 1.72
C VAL A 24 9.71 10.64 1.12
N GLU A 25 8.98 10.98 0.05
CA GLU A 25 8.10 9.99 -0.58
C GLU A 25 8.91 8.79 -1.11
N ALA A 26 8.62 7.59 -0.60
CA ALA A 26 9.22 6.34 -1.02
C ALA A 26 8.57 5.84 -2.31
N THR A 27 8.73 6.60 -3.41
CA THR A 27 8.39 6.07 -4.73
C THR A 27 9.50 5.07 -5.11
N PRO A 28 9.19 3.81 -5.45
CA PRO A 28 10.21 2.82 -5.77
C PRO A 28 11.14 3.31 -6.88
N GLY A 29 12.45 3.10 -6.69
CA GLY A 29 13.47 3.32 -7.72
C GLY A 29 13.19 2.49 -8.99
N GLY A 30 13.87 2.81 -10.09
CA GLY A 30 13.52 2.55 -11.49
C GLY A 30 13.04 1.16 -11.98
N ASN A 31 12.84 0.15 -11.13
CA ASN A 31 12.42 -1.21 -11.51
C ASN A 31 11.07 -1.62 -10.89
N GLY A 32 10.02 -0.79 -11.00
CA GLY A 32 8.70 -1.14 -10.44
C GLY A 32 7.88 -2.18 -11.21
N ILE A 33 8.53 -3.02 -12.00
CA ILE A 33 7.92 -4.21 -12.60
C ILE A 33 7.37 -5.14 -11.51
N GLY A 34 8.07 -5.25 -10.37
CA GLY A 34 7.63 -6.08 -9.25
C GLY A 34 6.24 -5.73 -8.72
N TYR A 35 5.91 -4.43 -8.63
CA TYR A 35 4.58 -3.99 -8.18
C TYR A 35 3.48 -4.35 -9.17
N TRP A 36 3.76 -4.26 -10.48
CA TRP A 36 2.79 -4.68 -11.50
C TRP A 36 2.56 -6.19 -11.50
N ILE A 37 3.60 -6.99 -11.29
CA ILE A 37 3.46 -8.43 -11.15
C ILE A 37 2.63 -8.77 -9.92
N LEU A 38 2.90 -8.12 -8.78
CA LEU A 38 2.13 -8.31 -7.56
C LEU A 38 0.66 -7.93 -7.72
N ALA A 39 0.38 -6.83 -8.42
CA ALA A 39 -0.98 -6.36 -8.70
C ALA A 39 -1.70 -7.16 -9.81
N SER A 40 -0.97 -8.02 -10.53
CA SER A 40 -1.48 -8.66 -11.75
C SER A 40 -2.68 -9.57 -11.56
N PRO A 41 -2.81 -10.37 -10.47
CA PRO A 41 -3.95 -11.29 -10.34
C PRO A 41 -5.28 -10.55 -10.33
N MET A 42 -5.39 -9.51 -9.49
CA MET A 42 -6.60 -8.70 -9.42
C MET A 42 -6.82 -7.91 -10.71
N LEU A 43 -5.76 -7.31 -11.28
CA LEU A 43 -5.88 -6.52 -12.52
C LEU A 43 -6.32 -7.37 -13.72
N LEU A 44 -5.81 -8.59 -13.87
CA LEU A 44 -6.20 -9.49 -14.95
C LEU A 44 -7.66 -9.94 -14.80
N PHE A 45 -8.09 -10.23 -13.57
CA PHE A 45 -9.49 -10.56 -13.30
C PHE A 45 -10.43 -9.40 -13.64
N LEU A 46 -10.10 -8.18 -13.19
CA LEU A 46 -10.87 -6.98 -13.50
C LEU A 46 -10.86 -6.65 -15.00
N LEU A 47 -9.72 -6.80 -15.67
CA LEU A 47 -9.60 -6.59 -17.11
C LEU A 47 -10.47 -7.57 -17.89
N TRP A 48 -10.50 -8.84 -17.47
CA TRP A 48 -11.34 -9.85 -18.11
C TRP A 48 -12.83 -9.48 -18.02
N MET A 49 -13.32 -9.14 -16.81
CA MET A 49 -14.71 -8.67 -16.64
C MET A 49 -15.01 -7.39 -17.45
N TRP A 50 -14.05 -6.47 -17.47
CA TRP A 50 -14.19 -5.22 -18.21
C TRP A 50 -14.30 -5.45 -19.73
N VAL A 51 -13.45 -6.31 -20.29
CA VAL A 51 -13.46 -6.61 -21.72
C VAL A 51 -14.77 -7.30 -22.12
N ASP A 52 -15.28 -8.23 -21.29
CA ASP A 52 -16.58 -8.85 -21.55
C ASP A 52 -17.72 -7.81 -21.51
N PHE A 53 -17.67 -6.86 -20.57
CA PHE A 53 -18.63 -5.75 -20.50
C PHE A 53 -18.55 -4.84 -21.75
N ILE A 54 -17.35 -4.47 -22.19
CA ILE A 54 -17.15 -3.69 -23.42
C ILE A 54 -17.65 -4.46 -24.64
N HIS A 55 -17.38 -5.76 -24.72
CA HIS A 55 -17.85 -6.59 -25.83
C HIS A 55 -19.38 -6.65 -25.89
N LEU A 56 -20.05 -6.73 -24.74
CA LEU A 56 -21.52 -6.72 -24.65
C LEU A 56 -22.14 -5.40 -25.16
N LEU A 57 -21.46 -4.26 -24.91
CA LEU A 57 -21.96 -2.93 -25.28
C LEU A 57 -21.49 -2.45 -26.66
N SER A 58 -20.41 -3.03 -27.19
CA SER A 58 -19.79 -2.57 -28.42
C SER A 58 -20.61 -2.97 -29.64
N PRO A 59 -20.88 -2.05 -30.58
CA PRO A 59 -21.51 -2.39 -31.85
C PRO A 59 -20.55 -3.11 -32.80
N LEU A 60 -19.26 -3.25 -32.45
CA LEU A 60 -18.26 -3.89 -33.29
C LEU A 60 -18.32 -5.42 -33.12
N GLU A 61 -18.49 -6.14 -34.22
CA GLU A 61 -18.52 -7.62 -34.24
C GLU A 61 -17.15 -8.25 -33.94
N ASN A 62 -16.05 -7.53 -34.19
CA ASN A 62 -14.70 -8.06 -34.01
C ASN A 62 -14.26 -8.04 -32.54
N ARG A 63 -14.22 -9.22 -31.93
CA ARG A 63 -13.78 -9.40 -30.53
C ARG A 63 -12.38 -8.88 -30.25
N PHE A 64 -11.41 -9.07 -31.15
CA PHE A 64 -10.03 -8.62 -30.92
C PHE A 64 -9.91 -7.09 -30.86
N VAL A 65 -10.68 -6.39 -31.70
CA VAL A 65 -10.75 -4.93 -31.67
C VAL A 65 -11.37 -4.45 -30.36
N ASN A 66 -12.45 -5.10 -29.91
CA ASN A 66 -13.07 -4.79 -28.61
C ASN A 66 -12.10 -5.04 -27.44
N VAL A 67 -11.32 -6.13 -27.47
CA VAL A 67 -10.30 -6.41 -26.45
C VAL A 67 -9.23 -5.32 -26.42
N PHE A 68 -8.68 -4.95 -27.59
CA PHE A 68 -7.62 -3.94 -27.66
C PHE A 68 -8.10 -2.57 -27.19
N ILE A 69 -9.21 -2.08 -27.73
CA ILE A 69 -9.79 -0.77 -27.36
C ILE A 69 -10.22 -0.79 -25.89
N GLY A 70 -10.91 -1.86 -25.46
CA GLY A 70 -11.34 -2.02 -24.08
C GLY A 70 -10.17 -2.00 -23.09
N THR A 71 -9.04 -2.63 -23.43
CA THR A 71 -7.82 -2.61 -22.60
C THR A 71 -7.23 -1.21 -22.50
N LEU A 72 -7.14 -0.46 -23.61
CA LEU A 72 -6.63 0.92 -23.57
C LEU A 72 -7.51 1.83 -22.71
N ILE A 73 -8.84 1.70 -22.86
CA ILE A 73 -9.81 2.43 -22.04
C ILE A 73 -9.67 2.02 -20.56
N PHE A 74 -9.52 0.73 -20.27
CA PHE A 74 -9.32 0.22 -18.91
C PHE A 74 -8.09 0.82 -18.25
N ILE A 75 -6.96 0.86 -18.98
CA ILE A 75 -5.73 1.45 -18.47
C ILE A 75 -5.92 2.93 -18.15
N GLY A 76 -6.51 3.68 -19.08
CA GLY A 76 -6.68 5.13 -18.95
C GLY A 76 -7.72 5.57 -17.92
N LEU A 77 -8.86 4.87 -17.84
CA LEU A 77 -10.00 5.27 -17.00
C LEU A 77 -10.03 4.58 -15.64
N ILE A 78 -9.37 3.42 -15.50
CA ILE A 78 -9.44 2.63 -14.27
C ILE A 78 -8.06 2.47 -13.67
N ILE A 79 -7.11 1.84 -14.38
CA ILE A 79 -5.80 1.51 -13.81
C ILE A 79 -5.06 2.75 -13.33
N LEU A 80 -4.84 3.73 -14.21
CA LEU A 80 -4.09 4.93 -13.85
C LEU A 80 -4.75 5.76 -12.74
N PRO A 81 -6.01 6.21 -12.87
CA PRO A 81 -6.61 7.09 -11.87
C PRO A 81 -6.80 6.38 -10.53
N LEU A 82 -7.28 5.15 -10.52
CA LEU A 82 -7.58 4.44 -9.27
C LEU A 82 -6.29 4.07 -8.52
N GLY A 83 -5.25 3.63 -9.24
CA GLY A 83 -3.95 3.37 -8.65
C GLY A 83 -3.32 4.64 -8.06
N LEU A 84 -3.34 5.75 -8.80
CA LEU A 84 -2.82 7.02 -8.29
C LEU A 84 -3.60 7.53 -7.06
N LEU A 85 -4.92 7.38 -7.06
CA LEU A 85 -5.76 7.77 -5.92
C LEU A 85 -5.47 6.91 -4.69
N ALA A 86 -5.37 5.59 -4.85
CA ALA A 86 -5.03 4.67 -3.77
C ALA A 86 -3.65 4.98 -3.17
N HIS A 87 -2.65 5.22 -4.01
CA HIS A 87 -1.32 5.64 -3.57
C HIS A 87 -1.38 6.94 -2.78
N ARG A 88 -2.06 7.97 -3.31
CA ARG A 88 -2.23 9.24 -2.62
C ARG A 88 -2.94 9.09 -1.29
N LEU A 89 -3.99 8.26 -1.22
CA LEU A 89 -4.75 8.01 0.00
C LEU A 89 -3.83 7.49 1.11
N ILE A 90 -2.94 6.54 0.80
CA ILE A 90 -2.00 5.98 1.77
C ILE A 90 -0.97 7.00 2.24
N LEU A 91 -0.50 7.87 1.34
CA LEU A 91 0.41 8.96 1.69
C LEU A 91 -0.21 10.02 2.63
N LEU A 92 -1.55 10.09 2.74
CA LEU A 92 -2.21 10.95 3.72
C LEU A 92 -2.00 10.47 5.17
N PHE A 93 -1.68 9.19 5.38
CA PHE A 93 -1.55 8.58 6.70
C PHE A 93 -0.12 8.12 7.02
N PRO A 94 0.87 9.04 7.09
CA PRO A 94 2.29 8.71 7.23
C PRO A 94 2.61 7.91 8.49
N ARG A 95 1.84 8.08 9.57
CA ARG A 95 2.08 7.39 10.85
C ARG A 95 1.74 5.91 10.80
N ILE A 96 0.76 5.54 9.98
CA ILE A 96 0.32 4.14 9.84
C ILE A 96 1.21 3.44 8.81
N PHE A 97 1.60 4.16 7.76
CA PHE A 97 2.30 3.62 6.60
C PHE A 97 3.74 4.13 6.47
N GLN A 98 4.46 4.18 7.59
CA GLN A 98 5.84 4.72 7.65
C GLN A 98 6.80 4.02 6.70
N ASN A 99 6.60 2.72 6.41
CA ASN A 99 7.46 1.94 5.50
C ASN A 99 6.80 1.66 4.15
N ALA A 100 5.53 2.02 3.98
CA ALA A 100 4.81 1.67 2.76
C ALA A 100 4.88 2.79 1.72
N GLY A 101 4.89 4.06 2.13
CA GLY A 101 4.89 5.20 1.19
C GLY A 101 5.82 6.35 1.55
N TRP A 102 6.39 6.34 2.75
CA TRP A 102 7.37 7.34 3.18
C TRP A 102 8.71 6.65 3.47
N ASP A 103 9.79 7.38 3.27
CA ASP A 103 11.13 7.03 3.69
C ASP A 103 11.55 8.06 4.74
N VAL A 104 12.09 7.58 5.86
CA VAL A 104 12.46 8.42 6.99
C VAL A 104 13.93 8.77 6.85
N GLN A 105 14.23 10.01 6.52
CA GLN A 105 15.60 10.50 6.39
C GLN A 105 15.99 11.29 7.64
N PRO A 106 16.82 10.73 8.54
CA PRO A 106 17.26 11.45 9.72
C PRO A 106 18.18 12.60 9.34
N LEU A 107 17.98 13.76 9.96
CA LEU A 107 18.80 14.96 9.75
C LEU A 107 20.13 14.88 10.50
N GLU A 108 20.21 14.01 11.50
CA GLU A 108 21.43 13.66 12.21
C GLU A 108 21.88 12.26 11.81
N PRO A 109 23.20 11.98 11.82
CA PRO A 109 23.70 10.64 11.58
C PRO A 109 23.21 9.71 12.71
N VAL A 110 22.38 8.73 12.33
CA VAL A 110 21.93 7.62 13.18
C VAL A 110 22.66 6.38 12.70
N ARG A 111 23.33 5.68 13.63
CA ARG A 111 23.97 4.40 13.31
C ARG A 111 22.91 3.35 12.99
N GLU A 112 23.24 2.39 12.15
CA GLU A 112 22.29 1.33 11.75
C GLU A 112 21.73 0.57 12.97
N GLU A 113 22.58 0.34 13.99
CA GLU A 113 22.22 -0.29 15.26
C GLU A 113 21.21 0.51 16.11
N GLU A 114 21.15 1.83 15.92
CA GLU A 114 20.25 2.74 16.67
C GLU A 114 18.93 3.00 15.93
N MET A 115 18.84 2.64 14.64
CA MET A 115 17.76 3.06 13.74
C MET A 115 16.35 2.67 14.22
N TYR A 116 16.24 1.55 14.95
CA TYR A 116 14.97 1.03 15.48
C TYR A 116 14.71 1.41 16.95
N VAL A 117 15.68 2.05 17.61
CA VAL A 117 15.61 2.42 19.04
C VAL A 117 15.27 3.91 19.19
N VAL A 118 15.72 4.73 18.24
CA VAL A 118 15.45 6.16 18.23
C VAL A 118 14.00 6.48 17.87
N ARG A 119 13.48 7.56 18.46
CA ARG A 119 12.17 8.09 18.10
C ARG A 119 12.35 9.20 17.07
N TYR A 120 11.84 8.99 15.86
CA TYR A 120 11.87 10.04 14.84
C TYR A 120 10.79 11.10 15.10
N GLN A 121 11.20 12.36 15.08
CA GLN A 121 10.32 13.52 15.09
C GLN A 121 10.29 14.13 13.69
N PHE A 122 9.14 14.00 13.02
CA PHE A 122 8.98 14.49 11.65
C PHE A 122 8.93 16.00 11.59
N GLN A 123 9.87 16.62 10.88
CA GLN A 123 9.94 18.07 10.69
C GLN A 123 9.29 18.51 9.39
N ALA A 124 9.76 17.99 8.25
CA ALA A 124 9.22 18.32 6.94
C ALA A 124 8.79 17.09 6.14
N ARG A 125 8.02 17.36 5.08
CA ARG A 125 7.55 16.36 4.11
C ARG A 125 7.96 16.77 2.71
N HIS A 126 8.70 15.90 2.04
CA HIS A 126 9.18 16.11 0.69
C HIS A 126 8.54 15.11 -0.27
N TRP A 127 7.75 15.65 -1.19
CA TRP A 127 7.15 14.86 -2.25
C TRP A 127 8.16 14.56 -3.34
N ALA A 128 8.09 13.36 -3.90
CA ALA A 128 8.90 13.01 -5.05
C ALA A 128 8.41 13.78 -6.30
N ASN A 129 9.35 14.14 -7.17
CA ASN A 129 9.06 14.89 -8.39
C ASN A 129 7.98 14.20 -9.25
N ASN A 130 7.09 15.00 -9.86
CA ASN A 130 5.99 14.49 -10.69
C ASN A 130 6.47 14.25 -12.12
N SER A 131 6.93 13.03 -12.39
CA SER A 131 7.25 12.57 -13.74
C SER A 131 6.32 11.43 -14.16
N TRP A 132 6.07 11.27 -15.46
CA TRP A 132 5.27 10.17 -16.00
C TRP A 132 5.74 8.78 -15.54
N PRO A 133 7.05 8.45 -15.57
CA PRO A 133 7.53 7.17 -15.04
C PRO A 133 7.18 6.98 -13.57
N ARG A 134 7.29 8.03 -12.75
CA ARG A 134 6.91 7.96 -11.32
C ARG A 134 5.40 7.81 -11.15
N ALA A 135 4.58 8.49 -11.96
CA ALA A 135 3.13 8.31 -11.93
C ALA A 135 2.73 6.87 -12.24
N TRP A 136 3.38 6.24 -13.22
CA TRP A 136 3.19 4.83 -13.55
C TRP A 136 3.53 3.91 -12.36
N LEU A 137 4.66 4.15 -11.70
CA LEU A 137 5.09 3.38 -10.53
C LEU A 137 4.15 3.56 -9.33
N ARG A 138 3.72 4.80 -9.07
CA ARG A 138 2.74 5.11 -8.02
C ARG A 138 1.41 4.42 -8.29
N ALA A 139 0.96 4.37 -9.53
CA ALA A 139 -0.25 3.64 -9.89
C ALA A 139 -0.10 2.14 -9.58
N ALA A 140 1.03 1.53 -9.96
CA ALA A 140 1.33 0.12 -9.66
C ALA A 140 1.27 -0.17 -8.16
N GLN A 141 1.96 0.65 -7.36
CA GLN A 141 2.00 0.55 -5.91
C GLN A 141 0.60 0.73 -5.30
N GLY A 142 -0.17 1.69 -5.81
CA GLY A 142 -1.58 1.89 -5.49
C GLY A 142 -2.44 0.65 -5.67
N TRP A 143 -2.26 -0.06 -6.78
CA TRP A 143 -2.99 -1.31 -7.05
C TRP A 143 -2.59 -2.45 -6.11
N VAL A 144 -1.31 -2.56 -5.75
CA VAL A 144 -0.88 -3.53 -4.73
C VAL A 144 -1.60 -3.26 -3.41
N TYR A 145 -1.76 -1.99 -3.03
CA TYR A 145 -2.51 -1.65 -1.83
C TYR A 145 -3.99 -2.00 -1.91
N LEU A 146 -4.61 -1.75 -3.07
CA LEU A 146 -6.00 -2.12 -3.30
C LEU A 146 -6.19 -3.63 -3.22
N GLU A 147 -5.27 -4.40 -3.78
CA GLU A 147 -5.29 -5.86 -3.73
C GLU A 147 -5.19 -6.38 -2.29
N ILE A 148 -4.19 -5.91 -1.54
CA ILE A 148 -4.03 -6.25 -0.13
C ILE A 148 -5.29 -5.88 0.65
N THR A 149 -5.84 -4.68 0.43
CA THR A 149 -7.08 -4.24 1.08
C THR A 149 -8.25 -5.16 0.74
N ALA A 150 -8.42 -5.54 -0.53
CA ALA A 150 -9.49 -6.43 -0.98
C ALA A 150 -9.36 -7.83 -0.35
N ILE A 151 -8.14 -8.37 -0.24
CA ILE A 151 -7.88 -9.64 0.44
C ILE A 151 -8.28 -9.56 1.91
N PHE A 152 -7.87 -8.51 2.63
CA PHE A 152 -8.22 -8.33 4.04
C PHE A 152 -9.72 -8.17 4.25
N VAL A 153 -10.39 -7.33 3.46
CA VAL A 153 -11.85 -7.15 3.53
C VAL A 153 -12.56 -8.46 3.22
N GLY A 154 -12.13 -9.17 2.17
CA GLY A 154 -12.67 -10.49 1.83
C GLY A 154 -12.53 -11.48 2.99
N ALA A 155 -11.36 -11.57 3.60
CA ALA A 155 -11.14 -12.44 4.75
C ALA A 155 -12.05 -12.09 5.95
N ILE A 156 -12.25 -10.80 6.24
CA ILE A 156 -13.16 -10.35 7.31
C ILE A 156 -14.61 -10.71 6.99
N VAL A 157 -15.06 -10.49 5.75
CA VAL A 157 -16.42 -10.80 5.31
C VAL A 157 -16.69 -12.32 5.30
N MET A 158 -15.66 -13.14 5.08
CA MET A 158 -15.80 -14.60 5.16
C MET A 158 -16.12 -15.11 6.57
N ILE A 159 -15.78 -14.38 7.63
CA ILE A 159 -16.07 -14.78 9.02
C ILE A 159 -17.58 -14.93 9.28
N PRO A 160 -18.42 -13.90 9.09
CA PRO A 160 -19.87 -14.05 9.28
C PRO A 160 -20.49 -15.02 8.29
N LEU A 161 -19.97 -15.11 7.05
CA LEU A 161 -20.44 -16.10 6.07
C LEU A 161 -20.18 -17.53 6.52
N PHE A 162 -19.03 -17.79 7.13
CA PHE A 162 -18.69 -19.09 7.71
C PHE A 162 -19.65 -19.45 8.85
N PHE A 163 -19.88 -18.54 9.79
CA PHE A 163 -20.84 -18.78 10.88
C PHE A 163 -22.26 -19.02 10.35
N SER A 164 -22.70 -18.21 9.38
CA SER A 164 -23.97 -18.44 8.68
C SER A 164 -24.02 -19.82 8.04
N ALA A 165 -22.99 -20.25 7.31
CA ALA A 165 -22.99 -21.56 6.65
C ALA A 165 -23.06 -22.73 7.65
N VAL A 166 -22.40 -22.61 8.80
CA VAL A 166 -22.41 -23.60 9.89
C VAL A 166 -23.76 -23.63 10.61
N GLU A 167 -24.34 -22.48 10.93
CA GLU A 167 -25.62 -22.38 11.67
C GLU A 167 -26.82 -22.80 10.82
N TYR A 168 -26.82 -22.48 9.52
CA TYR A 168 -27.93 -22.81 8.60
C TYR A 168 -27.78 -24.18 7.91
N GLY A 169 -26.83 -25.03 8.35
CA GLY A 169 -26.88 -26.47 8.05
C GLY A 169 -26.29 -26.93 6.72
N PHE A 170 -25.36 -26.20 6.10
CA PHE A 170 -24.62 -26.73 4.94
C PHE A 170 -23.59 -27.82 5.30
N GLY A 171 -23.48 -28.18 6.59
CA GLY A 171 -22.58 -29.21 7.12
C GLY A 171 -23.27 -30.42 7.76
N GLN A 172 -24.59 -30.59 7.59
CA GLN A 172 -25.32 -31.84 7.87
C GLN A 172 -25.70 -32.51 6.55
#